data_AF-A0AAN6E151-F1
#
_entry.id   AF-A0AAN6E151-F1
#
_cell.length_a   1.000
_cell.length_b   1.000
_cell.length_c   1.000
_cell.angle_alpha   90.00
_cell.angle_beta   90.00
_cell.angle_gamma   90.00
#
_symmetry.space_group_name_H-M   'P 1'
#
loop_
_entity.id
_entity.type
_entity.pdbx_description
1 polymer ?
#
loop_
_entity_poly.entity_id
_entity_poly.type
_entity_poly.pdbx_seq_one_letter_code
_entity_poly.pdbx_strand_id
1 'polypeptide(L)'
;MADDAQHEANINASATALDSLTTAAADHPIPPLEHIHAGAADNKSHAWLKKVLPDSVLDNYENRFHLGNYVIDRKTGEKSFEQMSVYVRLGMHFLYYGSNQEKLLHAKKVEGLLEQQSVKMGKQYDSPESRAHIKPFLDSFQLWDSMKEMVKPNPEDYANFNEFFSREIRPEARPPAEPNNDLVTSSPADCRITAFPTIDLATKYWIKGFGFTLERLFNDAKVAQYFDGGSLVIARLAPQDYHRWHSPITGTVIGVKKIPGAYYTVNPQAINEPGALTVFCENRRDVMLMRSAATGNQVAVIAVGAMLVGSIKWNPGMEEPGKEIRRGECQGAFQYGGSTVIVVYPKGEVVLDEDLVRNSCEQNCETLVQVGWRVGAKQ
;
A
#
# COMPACT_ATOMS: atom_id res chain seq x y z
N MET A 1 33.61 -2.84 -17.49
CA MET A 1 33.90 -4.25 -17.82
C MET A 1 33.79 -5.17 -16.61
N ALA A 2 34.62 -5.06 -15.56
CA ALA A 2 34.46 -5.90 -14.35
C ALA A 2 33.20 -5.54 -13.53
N ASP A 3 32.87 -4.25 -13.47
CA ASP A 3 31.70 -3.73 -12.74
C ASP A 3 30.37 -4.09 -13.43
N ASP A 4 30.35 -4.10 -14.77
CA ASP A 4 29.16 -4.46 -15.56
C ASP A 4 28.83 -5.96 -15.47
N ALA A 5 29.85 -6.82 -15.44
CA ALA A 5 29.66 -8.26 -15.28
C ALA A 5 29.15 -8.63 -13.87
N GLN A 6 29.66 -7.95 -12.84
CA GLN A 6 29.15 -8.09 -11.48
C GLN A 6 27.72 -7.55 -11.36
N HIS A 7 27.41 -6.43 -12.02
CA HIS A 7 26.07 -5.86 -12.07
C HIS A 7 25.07 -6.81 -12.76
N GLU A 8 25.44 -7.40 -13.89
CA GLU A 8 24.59 -8.34 -14.61
C GLU A 8 24.37 -9.66 -13.83
N ALA A 9 25.41 -10.15 -13.14
CA ALA A 9 25.30 -11.30 -12.24
C ALA A 9 24.32 -11.02 -11.09
N ASN A 10 24.36 -9.82 -10.50
CA ASN A 10 23.45 -9.42 -9.42
C ASN A 10 21.99 -9.31 -9.92
N ILE A 11 21.74 -8.79 -11.14
CA ILE A 11 20.41 -8.79 -11.77
C ILE A 11 19.88 -10.22 -11.91
N ASN A 12 20.69 -11.11 -12.49
CA ASN A 12 20.26 -12.48 -12.76
C ASN A 12 20.01 -13.28 -11.47
N ALA A 13 20.83 -13.07 -10.42
CA ALA A 13 20.62 -13.69 -9.12
C ALA A 13 19.32 -13.22 -8.46
N SER A 14 19.05 -11.90 -8.50
CA SER A 14 17.81 -11.32 -7.96
C SER A 14 16.59 -11.80 -8.74
N ALA A 15 16.70 -11.92 -10.06
CA ALA A 15 15.63 -12.44 -10.91
C ALA A 15 15.31 -13.91 -10.61
N THR A 16 16.34 -14.72 -10.42
CA THR A 16 16.20 -16.14 -10.06
C THR A 16 15.59 -16.31 -8.67
N ALA A 17 16.00 -15.47 -7.70
CA ALA A 17 15.44 -15.48 -6.36
C ALA A 17 13.95 -15.07 -6.36
N LEU A 18 13.60 -14.02 -7.11
CA LEU A 18 12.21 -13.57 -7.23
C LEU A 18 11.33 -14.62 -7.91
N ASP A 19 11.79 -15.23 -9.01
CA ASP A 19 11.04 -16.28 -9.70
C ASP A 19 10.90 -17.56 -8.85
N SER A 20 11.92 -17.91 -8.07
CA SER A 20 11.85 -19.01 -7.11
C SER A 20 10.81 -18.73 -6.01
N LEU A 21 10.77 -17.51 -5.48
CA LEU A 21 9.79 -17.09 -4.46
C LEU A 21 8.37 -17.09 -5.00
N THR A 22 8.11 -16.56 -6.20
CA THR A 22 6.77 -16.53 -6.79
C THR A 22 6.31 -17.92 -7.24
N THR A 23 7.23 -18.78 -7.67
CA THR A 23 6.93 -20.17 -8.03
C THR A 23 6.63 -21.01 -6.79
N ALA A 24 7.41 -20.87 -5.71
CA ALA A 24 7.11 -21.50 -4.43
C ALA A 24 5.76 -21.02 -3.85
N ALA A 25 5.39 -19.76 -4.08
CA ALA A 25 4.08 -19.24 -3.68
C ALA A 25 2.90 -19.93 -4.40
N ALA A 26 3.15 -20.51 -5.58
CA ALA A 26 2.16 -21.24 -6.36
C ALA A 26 2.11 -22.75 -6.03
N ASP A 27 3.10 -23.29 -5.33
CA ASP A 27 3.16 -24.71 -5.00
C ASP A 27 2.27 -25.03 -3.80
N HIS A 28 1.21 -25.79 -4.07
CA HIS A 28 0.12 -26.14 -3.15
C HIS A 28 0.38 -27.19 -2.03
N PRO A 29 1.53 -27.89 -1.88
CA PRO A 29 1.63 -28.99 -0.91
C PRO A 29 2.23 -28.61 0.46
N ILE A 30 2.65 -27.35 0.71
CA ILE A 30 3.32 -26.97 1.97
C ILE A 30 2.36 -26.24 2.92
N PRO A 31 2.31 -26.60 4.23
CA PRO A 31 1.42 -25.97 5.20
C PRO A 31 1.61 -24.44 5.32
N PRO A 32 0.53 -23.66 5.51
CA PRO A 32 0.50 -22.19 5.51
C PRO A 32 1.46 -21.45 6.45
N LEU A 33 1.78 -22.08 7.58
CA LEU A 33 2.68 -21.55 8.60
C LEU A 33 4.15 -21.50 8.13
N GLU A 34 4.44 -22.01 6.93
CA GLU A 34 5.77 -22.03 6.32
C GLU A 34 5.84 -21.18 5.03
N HIS A 35 4.84 -20.34 4.76
CA HIS A 35 4.70 -19.58 3.50
C HIS A 35 5.22 -18.12 3.60
N ILE A 36 5.25 -17.39 2.47
CA ILE A 36 5.70 -15.97 2.37
C ILE A 36 4.90 -15.01 3.25
N HIS A 37 3.75 -15.45 3.76
CA HIS A 37 2.83 -14.70 4.62
C HIS A 37 3.09 -14.88 6.11
N ALA A 38 3.92 -15.84 6.51
CA ALA A 38 4.24 -16.06 7.91
C ALA A 38 5.05 -14.86 8.46
N GLY A 39 4.61 -14.35 9.61
CA GLY A 39 5.37 -13.34 10.36
C GLY A 39 6.70 -13.90 10.85
N ALA A 40 7.68 -13.03 11.09
CA ALA A 40 9.02 -13.44 11.52
C ALA A 40 9.04 -14.15 12.89
N ALA A 41 7.97 -13.98 13.68
CA ALA A 41 7.76 -14.63 14.97
C ALA A 41 7.30 -16.10 14.89
N ASP A 42 6.93 -16.62 13.71
CA ASP A 42 6.58 -18.04 13.59
C ASP A 42 7.84 -18.91 13.69
N ASN A 43 7.85 -19.85 14.64
CA ASN A 43 9.00 -20.73 14.89
C ASN A 43 9.28 -21.70 13.73
N LYS A 44 8.36 -21.85 12.77
CA LYS A 44 8.49 -22.79 11.65
C LYS A 44 9.05 -22.14 10.37
N SER A 45 8.78 -20.86 10.12
CA SER A 45 9.21 -20.12 8.92
C SER A 45 10.72 -19.84 8.85
N HIS A 46 11.47 -20.16 9.92
CA HIS A 46 12.91 -19.86 10.05
C HIS A 46 13.77 -21.03 10.51
N ALA A 47 13.26 -22.27 10.50
CA ALA A 47 13.95 -23.41 11.12
C ALA A 47 15.36 -23.70 10.55
N TRP A 48 15.64 -23.31 9.30
CA TRP A 48 16.97 -23.42 8.71
C TRP A 48 17.86 -22.19 8.99
N LEU A 49 17.28 -20.99 9.08
CA LEU A 49 17.99 -19.73 9.38
C LEU A 49 18.42 -19.67 10.86
N LYS A 50 17.53 -20.10 11.78
CA LYS A 50 17.79 -20.22 13.22
C LYS A 50 18.87 -21.24 13.57
N LYS A 51 19.15 -22.19 12.68
CA LYS A 51 20.29 -23.13 12.82
C LYS A 51 21.63 -22.45 12.58
N VAL A 52 21.66 -21.28 11.95
CA VAL A 52 22.87 -20.58 11.52
C VAL A 52 23.05 -19.24 12.25
N LEU A 53 21.96 -18.60 12.69
CA LEU A 53 21.98 -17.31 13.40
C LEU A 53 21.08 -17.36 14.65
N PRO A 54 21.58 -16.98 15.85
CA PRO A 54 20.77 -16.93 17.07
C PRO A 54 19.63 -15.90 17.00
N ASP A 55 18.50 -16.16 17.68
CA ASP A 55 17.34 -15.25 17.74
C ASP A 55 17.73 -13.82 18.17
N SER A 56 18.64 -13.68 19.15
CA SER A 56 19.14 -12.38 19.62
C SER A 56 19.99 -11.60 18.60
N VAL A 57 20.51 -12.27 17.57
CA VAL A 57 21.26 -11.66 16.47
C VAL A 57 20.31 -11.23 15.37
N LEU A 58 19.27 -12.02 15.09
CA LEU A 58 18.18 -11.65 14.18
C LEU A 58 17.44 -10.41 14.70
N ASP A 59 17.00 -10.41 15.96
CA ASP A 59 16.32 -9.26 16.56
C ASP A 59 17.19 -7.99 16.60
N ASN A 60 18.50 -8.13 16.87
CA ASN A 60 19.43 -7.00 16.83
C ASN A 60 19.70 -6.52 15.39
N TYR A 61 19.77 -7.40 14.40
CA TYR A 61 19.87 -7.01 13.00
C TYR A 61 18.56 -6.34 12.53
N GLU A 62 17.40 -6.87 12.87
CA GLU A 62 16.10 -6.32 12.50
C GLU A 62 15.89 -4.90 13.02
N ASN A 63 16.29 -4.65 14.27
CA ASN A 63 16.28 -3.32 14.88
C ASN A 63 17.35 -2.40 14.31
N ARG A 64 18.52 -2.92 13.92
CA ARG A 64 19.66 -2.14 13.39
C ARG A 64 19.49 -1.77 11.91
N PHE A 65 18.69 -2.50 11.15
CA PHE A 65 18.50 -2.31 9.70
C PHE A 65 17.09 -1.85 9.30
N HIS A 66 16.25 -1.42 10.25
CA HIS A 66 14.91 -0.86 10.00
C HIS A 66 13.96 -1.79 9.21
N LEU A 67 13.84 -3.06 9.63
CA LEU A 67 13.23 -4.13 8.82
C LEU A 67 11.73 -4.40 9.10
N GLY A 68 10.99 -3.36 9.45
CA GLY A 68 9.55 -3.31 9.72
C GLY A 68 9.16 -1.87 10.09
N ASN A 69 7.88 -1.61 10.35
CA ASN A 69 7.45 -0.26 10.68
C ASN A 69 6.65 -0.19 11.99
N TYR A 70 6.83 0.90 12.73
CA TYR A 70 6.01 1.16 13.90
C TYR A 70 4.63 1.67 13.48
N VAL A 71 3.61 1.01 14.02
CA VAL A 71 2.20 1.33 13.78
C VAL A 71 1.55 1.64 15.12
N ILE A 72 0.80 2.73 15.18
CA ILE A 72 -0.01 3.12 16.33
C ILE A 72 -1.46 2.78 16.03
N ASP A 73 -2.10 1.94 16.82
CA ASP A 73 -3.54 1.76 16.75
C ASP A 73 -4.24 3.03 17.25
N ARG A 74 -5.00 3.69 16.38
CA ARG A 74 -5.62 4.97 16.74
C ARG A 74 -6.72 4.85 17.79
N LYS A 75 -7.38 3.70 17.89
CA LYS A 75 -8.44 3.46 18.87
C LYS A 75 -7.89 3.17 20.26
N THR A 76 -6.82 2.38 20.35
CA THR A 76 -6.24 1.99 21.65
C THR A 76 -5.08 2.88 22.07
N GLY A 77 -4.42 3.55 21.13
CA GLY A 77 -3.16 4.27 21.33
C GLY A 77 -1.95 3.34 21.42
N GLU A 78 -2.13 2.03 21.26
CA GLU A 78 -1.06 1.05 21.37
C GLU A 78 -0.09 1.16 20.20
N LYS A 79 1.20 1.27 20.52
CA LYS A 79 2.28 1.25 19.54
C LYS A 79 2.83 -0.16 19.41
N SER A 80 2.72 -0.74 18.23
CA SER A 80 3.24 -2.06 17.91
C SER A 80 4.21 -1.99 16.73
N PHE A 81 5.08 -2.99 16.62
CA PHE A 81 5.97 -3.14 15.48
C PHE A 81 5.37 -4.15 14.51
N GLU A 82 4.98 -3.69 13.33
CA GLU A 82 4.44 -4.57 12.29
C GLU A 82 5.60 -5.27 11.56
N GLN A 83 5.81 -6.54 11.90
CA GLN A 83 6.84 -7.37 11.29
C GLN A 83 6.48 -7.73 9.85
N MET A 84 7.51 -7.77 8.99
CA MET A 84 7.41 -8.27 7.62
C MET A 84 8.03 -9.66 7.50
N SER A 85 7.54 -10.44 6.54
CA SER A 85 8.17 -11.70 6.14
C SER A 85 9.63 -11.50 5.73
N VAL A 86 10.52 -12.35 6.25
CA VAL A 86 11.97 -12.29 6.02
C VAL A 86 12.33 -12.40 4.53
N TYR A 87 11.52 -13.09 3.73
CA TYR A 87 11.76 -13.29 2.30
C TYR A 87 11.51 -12.01 1.51
N VAL A 88 10.42 -11.31 1.83
CA VAL A 88 10.11 -9.99 1.27
C VAL A 88 11.18 -8.99 1.72
N ARG A 89 11.61 -9.08 2.97
CA ARG A 89 12.65 -8.25 3.58
C ARG A 89 14.03 -8.40 2.92
N LEU A 90 14.48 -9.63 2.66
CA LEU A 90 15.74 -9.90 1.96
C LEU A 90 15.67 -9.45 0.50
N GLY A 91 14.58 -9.78 -0.21
CA GLY A 91 14.38 -9.35 -1.59
C GLY A 91 14.34 -7.83 -1.75
N MET A 92 13.64 -7.11 -0.86
CA MET A 92 13.60 -5.65 -0.89
C MET A 92 14.94 -5.01 -0.50
N HIS A 93 15.67 -5.57 0.46
CA HIS A 93 16.99 -5.06 0.82
C HIS A 93 17.99 -5.17 -0.34
N PHE A 94 17.93 -6.25 -1.12
CA PHE A 94 18.76 -6.39 -2.33
C PHE A 94 18.35 -5.49 -3.49
N LEU A 95 17.10 -5.03 -3.52
CA LEU A 95 16.56 -4.20 -4.60
C LEU A 95 16.64 -2.69 -4.30
N TYR A 96 16.48 -2.28 -3.04
CA TYR A 96 16.25 -0.88 -2.67
C TYR A 96 17.28 -0.27 -1.70
N TYR A 97 18.17 -1.06 -1.08
CA TYR A 97 19.12 -0.57 -0.09
C TYR A 97 20.52 -0.25 -0.68
N GLY A 98 20.84 1.03 -0.76
CA GLY A 98 22.16 1.54 -1.18
C GLY A 98 22.15 2.23 -2.56
N SER A 99 23.01 3.25 -2.69
CA SER A 99 23.00 4.21 -3.81
C SER A 99 23.30 3.63 -5.20
N ASN A 100 23.92 2.45 -5.30
CA ASN A 100 24.22 1.80 -6.59
C ASN A 100 23.07 0.94 -7.13
N GLN A 101 22.04 0.66 -6.32
CA GLN A 101 20.87 -0.13 -6.73
C GLN A 101 19.80 0.70 -7.45
N GLU A 102 19.84 2.03 -7.38
CA GLU A 102 18.95 2.92 -8.17
C GLU A 102 19.09 2.66 -9.68
N LYS A 103 20.33 2.56 -10.18
CA LYS A 103 20.62 2.25 -11.59
C LYS A 103 20.13 0.85 -11.99
N LEU A 104 20.12 -0.08 -11.02
CA LEU A 104 19.63 -1.44 -11.19
C LEU A 104 18.11 -1.46 -11.36
N LEU A 105 17.38 -0.71 -10.53
CA LEU A 105 15.92 -0.63 -10.59
C LEU A 105 15.44 0.01 -11.89
N HIS A 106 16.10 1.09 -12.35
CA HIS A 106 15.81 1.73 -13.64
C HIS A 106 16.28 0.94 -14.87
N ALA A 107 16.99 -0.17 -14.70
CA ALA A 107 17.30 -1.03 -15.82
C ALA A 107 16.00 -1.61 -16.36
N LYS A 108 15.67 -1.33 -17.63
CA LYS A 108 14.46 -1.85 -18.31
C LYS A 108 14.24 -3.36 -18.12
N LYS A 109 15.31 -4.12 -17.92
CA LYS A 109 15.28 -5.56 -17.64
C LYS A 109 14.66 -5.89 -16.28
N VAL A 110 14.92 -5.09 -15.24
CA VAL A 110 14.35 -5.26 -13.89
C VAL A 110 12.89 -4.81 -13.85
N GLU A 111 12.56 -3.67 -14.45
CA GLU A 111 11.16 -3.23 -14.60
C GLU A 111 10.31 -4.27 -15.33
N GLY A 112 10.81 -4.80 -16.46
CA GLY A 112 10.13 -5.84 -17.22
C GLY A 112 9.97 -7.14 -16.44
N LEU A 113 10.93 -7.51 -15.58
CA LEU A 113 10.82 -8.68 -14.71
C LEU A 113 9.72 -8.47 -13.65
N LEU A 114 9.70 -7.32 -12.97
CA LEU A 114 8.71 -7.02 -11.94
C LEU A 114 7.28 -7.01 -12.51
N GLU A 115 7.12 -6.46 -13.72
CA GLU A 115 5.87 -6.50 -14.46
C GLU A 115 5.46 -7.95 -14.79
N GLN A 116 6.36 -8.75 -15.36
CA GLN A 116 6.09 -10.15 -15.70
C GLN A 116 5.69 -10.97 -14.48
N GLN A 117 6.39 -10.82 -13.36
CA GLN A 117 6.07 -11.52 -12.11
C GLN A 117 4.74 -11.07 -11.53
N SER A 118 4.42 -9.78 -11.58
CA SER A 118 3.12 -9.25 -11.14
C SER A 118 1.97 -9.80 -12.00
N VAL A 119 2.15 -9.87 -13.32
CA VAL A 119 1.15 -10.47 -14.24
C VAL A 119 1.01 -11.98 -14.02
N LYS A 120 2.12 -12.71 -13.83
CA LYS A 120 2.13 -14.15 -13.54
C LYS A 120 1.34 -14.45 -12.26
N MET A 121 1.63 -13.74 -11.18
CA MET A 121 0.96 -13.92 -9.89
C MET A 121 -0.51 -13.50 -9.94
N GLY A 122 -0.85 -12.42 -10.64
CA GLY A 122 -2.24 -12.03 -10.86
C GLY A 122 -3.06 -13.15 -11.51
N LYS A 123 -2.54 -13.77 -12.57
CA LYS A 123 -3.18 -14.93 -13.22
C LYS A 123 -3.33 -16.14 -12.29
N GLN A 124 -2.31 -16.40 -11.46
CA GLN A 124 -2.36 -17.51 -10.49
C GLN A 124 -3.45 -17.27 -9.44
N TYR A 125 -3.59 -16.06 -8.91
CA TYR A 125 -4.64 -15.75 -7.92
C TYR A 125 -6.04 -15.51 -8.52
N ASP A 126 -6.15 -15.36 -9.84
CA ASP A 126 -7.43 -15.40 -10.56
C ASP A 126 -7.90 -16.85 -10.85
N SER A 127 -7.02 -17.86 -10.69
CA SER A 127 -7.37 -19.26 -10.94
C SER A 127 -8.25 -19.82 -9.81
N PRO A 128 -9.23 -20.70 -10.09
CA PRO A 128 -10.09 -21.29 -9.05
C PRO A 128 -9.32 -22.07 -7.98
N GLU A 129 -8.19 -22.68 -8.35
CA GLU A 129 -7.33 -23.45 -7.45
C GLU A 129 -6.76 -22.58 -6.33
N SER A 130 -6.54 -21.29 -6.61
CA SER A 130 -6.04 -20.33 -5.62
C SER A 130 -6.99 -20.11 -4.43
N ARG A 131 -8.27 -20.53 -4.52
CA ARG A 131 -9.19 -20.55 -3.37
C ARG A 131 -8.60 -21.30 -2.17
N ALA A 132 -7.76 -22.29 -2.42
CA ALA A 132 -7.04 -23.03 -1.37
C ALA A 132 -6.18 -22.11 -0.48
N HIS A 133 -5.80 -20.92 -0.93
CA HIS A 133 -4.99 -19.94 -0.19
C HIS A 133 -5.81 -19.09 0.80
N ILE A 134 -7.15 -19.09 0.71
CA ILE A 134 -7.99 -18.21 1.55
C ILE A 134 -7.89 -18.57 3.03
N LYS A 135 -8.16 -19.82 3.41
CA LYS A 135 -8.08 -20.26 4.82
C LYS A 135 -6.67 -20.11 5.41
N PRO A 136 -5.60 -20.56 4.72
CA PRO A 136 -4.21 -20.24 5.07
C PRO A 136 -3.98 -18.77 5.41
N PHE A 137 -4.50 -17.89 4.57
CA PHE A 137 -4.35 -16.45 4.74
C PHE A 137 -5.11 -15.93 5.98
N LEU A 138 -6.34 -16.41 6.18
CA LEU A 138 -7.14 -16.06 7.37
C LEU A 138 -6.47 -16.52 8.67
N ASP A 139 -5.84 -17.70 8.66
CA ASP A 139 -5.10 -18.23 9.82
C ASP A 139 -3.86 -17.37 10.11
N SER A 140 -3.03 -17.11 9.10
CA SER A 140 -1.77 -16.37 9.25
C SER A 140 -1.96 -14.95 9.76
N PHE A 141 -3.03 -14.27 9.35
CA PHE A 141 -3.33 -12.90 9.76
C PHE A 141 -4.43 -12.79 10.82
N GLN A 142 -4.89 -13.93 11.37
CA GLN A 142 -5.94 -14.00 12.40
C GLN A 142 -7.23 -13.25 12.03
N LEU A 143 -7.67 -13.39 10.78
CA LEU A 143 -8.76 -12.60 10.19
C LEU A 143 -10.14 -13.26 10.27
N TRP A 144 -10.26 -14.45 10.86
CA TRP A 144 -11.52 -15.19 10.93
C TRP A 144 -12.66 -14.36 11.53
N ASP A 145 -12.40 -13.62 12.61
CA ASP A 145 -13.41 -12.77 13.25
C ASP A 145 -13.84 -11.60 12.36
N SER A 146 -12.95 -11.09 11.49
CA SER A 146 -13.26 -9.99 10.57
C SER A 146 -14.19 -10.43 9.43
N MET A 147 -14.23 -11.73 9.10
CA MET A 147 -15.10 -12.25 8.04
C MET A 147 -16.58 -11.99 8.31
N LYS A 148 -16.96 -11.89 9.59
CA LYS A 148 -18.32 -11.54 9.96
C LYS A 148 -18.72 -10.15 9.51
N GLU A 149 -17.81 -9.26 9.11
CA GLU A 149 -18.10 -7.91 8.59
C GLU A 149 -18.27 -7.89 7.06
N MET A 150 -17.87 -8.96 6.37
CA MET A 150 -17.89 -9.05 4.91
C MET A 150 -19.29 -9.35 4.38
N VAL A 151 -19.57 -8.97 3.12
CA VAL A 151 -20.82 -9.33 2.43
C VAL A 151 -20.92 -10.85 2.24
N LYS A 152 -19.80 -11.50 1.93
CA LYS A 152 -19.66 -12.97 1.88
C LYS A 152 -18.84 -13.46 3.08
N PRO A 153 -19.46 -13.80 4.22
CA PRO A 153 -18.72 -14.18 5.42
C PRO A 153 -18.08 -15.57 5.33
N ASN A 154 -18.60 -16.46 4.48
CA ASN A 154 -18.04 -17.80 4.30
C ASN A 154 -16.90 -17.78 3.26
N PRO A 155 -15.67 -18.18 3.61
CA PRO A 155 -14.53 -18.18 2.67
C PRO A 155 -14.73 -19.12 1.46
N GLU A 156 -15.63 -20.09 1.54
CA GLU A 156 -15.93 -20.99 0.40
C GLU A 156 -16.80 -20.33 -0.69
N ASP A 157 -17.40 -19.17 -0.41
CA ASP A 157 -18.29 -18.44 -1.35
C ASP A 157 -17.51 -17.61 -2.38
N TYR A 158 -16.18 -17.55 -2.25
CA TYR A 158 -15.28 -16.89 -3.20
C TYR A 158 -14.78 -17.91 -4.24
N ALA A 159 -14.78 -17.53 -5.51
CA ALA A 159 -14.35 -18.40 -6.61
C ALA A 159 -12.83 -18.57 -6.66
N ASN A 160 -12.08 -17.53 -6.28
CA ASN A 160 -10.62 -17.52 -6.27
C ASN A 160 -10.08 -16.57 -5.20
N PHE A 161 -8.76 -16.56 -5.00
CA PHE A 161 -8.12 -15.75 -3.98
C PHE A 161 -8.22 -14.25 -4.25
N ASN A 162 -8.16 -13.82 -5.52
CA ASN A 162 -8.29 -12.40 -5.85
C ASN A 162 -9.69 -11.85 -5.54
N GLU A 163 -10.74 -12.64 -5.73
CA GLU A 163 -12.11 -12.28 -5.32
C GLU A 163 -12.19 -12.11 -3.79
N PHE A 164 -11.55 -13.00 -3.04
CA PHE A 164 -11.43 -12.88 -1.58
C PHE A 164 -10.58 -11.67 -1.14
N PHE A 165 -9.45 -11.41 -1.81
CA PHE A 165 -8.59 -10.29 -1.46
C PHE A 165 -9.30 -8.95 -1.70
N SER A 166 -10.07 -8.86 -2.78
CA SER A 166 -10.96 -7.74 -3.10
C SER A 166 -12.39 -7.91 -2.58
N ARG A 167 -12.57 -8.66 -1.49
CA ARG A 167 -13.86 -8.90 -0.83
C ARG A 167 -14.62 -7.61 -0.53
N GLU A 168 -15.94 -7.70 -0.49
CA GLU A 168 -16.83 -6.59 -0.11
C GLU A 168 -17.10 -6.60 1.38
N ILE A 169 -17.09 -5.39 1.97
CA ILE A 169 -17.48 -5.18 3.36
C ILE A 169 -18.90 -4.61 3.43
N ARG A 170 -19.64 -4.98 4.47
CA ARG A 170 -20.99 -4.45 4.64
C ARG A 170 -20.95 -2.98 5.06
N PRO A 171 -21.84 -2.11 4.54
CA PRO A 171 -21.79 -0.67 4.81
C PRO A 171 -21.82 -0.32 6.31
N GLU A 172 -22.59 -1.07 7.11
CA GLU A 172 -22.72 -0.88 8.56
C GLU A 172 -21.44 -1.18 9.35
N ALA A 173 -20.48 -1.90 8.76
CA ALA A 173 -19.20 -2.18 9.41
C ALA A 173 -18.22 -1.00 9.31
N ARG A 174 -18.45 -0.04 8.39
CA ARG A 174 -17.58 1.14 8.18
C ARG A 174 -18.41 2.43 8.02
N PRO A 175 -19.19 2.83 9.04
CA PRO A 175 -19.93 4.07 8.98
C PRO A 175 -18.98 5.28 8.97
N PRO A 176 -19.20 6.30 8.11
CA PRO A 176 -18.43 7.53 8.17
C PRO A 176 -18.59 8.23 9.52
N ALA A 177 -17.49 8.71 10.09
CA ALA A 177 -17.51 9.56 11.28
C ALA A 177 -18.23 10.88 10.96
N GLU A 178 -19.03 11.38 11.90
CA GLU A 178 -19.82 12.61 11.72
C GLU A 178 -20.59 12.62 10.38
N PRO A 179 -21.48 11.66 10.10
CA PRO A 179 -22.02 11.42 8.76
C PRO A 179 -22.86 12.59 8.18
N ASN A 180 -23.31 13.50 9.03
CA ASN A 180 -24.05 14.71 8.64
C ASN A 180 -23.17 15.95 8.51
N ASN A 181 -21.84 15.78 8.58
CA ASN A 181 -20.86 16.86 8.46
C ASN A 181 -20.05 16.66 7.17
N ASP A 182 -20.39 17.41 6.12
CA ASP A 182 -19.69 17.35 4.83
C ASP A 182 -18.34 18.08 4.82
N LEU A 183 -18.00 18.80 5.90
CA LEU A 183 -16.67 19.40 6.09
C LEU A 183 -15.63 18.37 6.57
N VAL A 184 -16.07 17.21 7.06
CA VAL A 184 -15.19 16.14 7.50
C VAL A 184 -14.70 15.32 6.32
N THR A 185 -13.39 15.03 6.32
CA THR A 185 -12.81 14.04 5.42
C THR A 185 -12.52 12.73 6.15
N SER A 186 -12.76 11.60 5.49
CA SER A 186 -12.60 10.26 6.05
C SER A 186 -11.38 9.55 5.50
N SER A 187 -10.87 8.58 6.26
CA SER A 187 -9.89 7.62 5.75
C SER A 187 -10.46 6.90 4.53
N PRO A 188 -9.70 6.83 3.41
CA PRO A 188 -10.17 6.19 2.20
C PRO A 188 -10.09 4.66 2.27
N ALA A 189 -9.38 4.08 3.25
CA ALA A 189 -9.13 2.64 3.34
C ALA A 189 -8.99 2.17 4.79
N ASP A 190 -9.14 0.86 5.00
CA ASP A 190 -8.57 0.19 6.17
C ASP A 190 -7.06 0.12 5.90
N CYS A 191 -6.28 0.83 6.71
CA CYS A 191 -4.90 1.10 6.33
C CYS A 191 -4.02 1.56 7.50
N ARG A 192 -2.73 1.63 7.19
CA ARG A 192 -1.71 2.35 7.92
C ARG A 192 -1.56 3.72 7.28
N ILE A 193 -2.10 4.75 7.95
CA ILE A 193 -2.13 6.12 7.45
C ILE A 193 -0.93 6.93 7.97
N THR A 194 -0.36 7.76 7.10
CA THR A 194 0.44 8.92 7.50
C THR A 194 -0.19 10.20 6.95
N ALA A 195 -0.08 11.28 7.71
CA ALA A 195 -0.79 12.53 7.47
C ALA A 195 0.15 13.72 7.64
N PHE A 196 0.28 14.53 6.59
CA PHE A 196 1.21 15.66 6.54
C PHE A 196 0.47 16.94 6.20
N PRO A 197 0.55 17.98 7.05
CA PRO A 197 -0.08 19.28 6.78
C PRO A 197 0.47 19.96 5.52
N THR A 198 1.71 19.66 5.12
CA THR A 198 2.32 20.15 3.88
C THR A 198 3.11 19.07 3.16
N ILE A 199 3.28 19.25 1.85
CA ILE A 199 4.16 18.39 1.03
C ILE A 199 5.61 18.41 1.52
N ASP A 200 6.10 19.56 1.98
CA ASP A 200 7.45 19.68 2.56
C ASP A 200 7.63 18.83 3.80
N LEU A 201 6.61 18.71 4.65
CA LEU A 201 6.66 17.82 5.81
C LEU A 201 6.62 16.36 5.39
N ALA A 202 5.85 16.02 4.35
CA ALA A 202 5.81 14.67 3.79
C ALA A 202 7.19 14.23 3.28
N THR A 203 7.88 15.06 2.51
CA THR A 203 9.25 14.76 2.01
C THR A 203 10.30 14.83 3.12
N LYS A 204 10.09 15.70 4.13
CA LYS A 204 10.98 15.79 5.29
C LYS A 204 10.89 14.59 6.20
N TYR A 205 9.75 13.95 6.40
CA TYR A 205 9.61 12.87 7.38
C TYR A 205 9.46 11.49 6.75
N TRP A 206 8.78 11.39 5.60
CA TRP A 206 8.35 10.10 5.08
C TRP A 206 8.89 9.80 3.69
N ILE A 207 8.64 10.66 2.72
CA ILE A 207 8.98 10.42 1.31
C ILE A 207 10.45 10.83 1.08
N LYS A 208 11.37 9.90 1.30
CA LYS A 208 12.83 10.13 1.24
C LYS A 208 13.46 9.82 -0.11
N GLY A 209 12.71 9.17 -1.00
CA GLY A 209 13.13 8.94 -2.37
C GLY A 209 13.43 10.26 -3.10
N PHE A 210 14.41 10.22 -4.01
CA PHE A 210 14.86 11.44 -4.70
C PHE A 210 13.80 11.93 -5.72
N GLY A 211 13.54 13.23 -5.69
CA GLY A 211 12.77 13.92 -6.72
C GLY A 211 11.25 13.75 -6.63
N PHE A 212 10.68 13.42 -5.47
CA PHE A 212 9.23 13.51 -5.28
C PHE A 212 8.76 14.95 -5.49
N THR A 213 7.84 15.14 -6.44
CA THR A 213 7.13 16.40 -6.66
C THR A 213 5.67 16.09 -7.00
N LEU A 214 4.77 17.03 -6.70
CA LEU A 214 3.37 16.90 -7.12
C LEU A 214 3.25 16.84 -8.65
N GLU A 215 4.10 17.55 -9.38
CA GLU A 215 4.12 17.49 -10.85
C GLU A 215 4.37 16.07 -11.36
N ARG A 216 5.36 15.37 -10.80
CA ARG A 216 5.61 13.96 -11.15
C ARG A 216 4.48 13.06 -10.68
N LEU A 217 3.96 13.26 -9.47
CA LEU A 217 2.85 12.46 -8.94
C LEU A 217 1.60 12.56 -9.83
N PHE A 218 1.21 13.76 -10.26
CA PHE A 218 0.06 13.98 -11.14
C PHE A 218 0.37 13.77 -12.63
N ASN A 219 1.66 13.70 -12.99
CA ASN A 219 2.15 13.80 -14.37
C ASN A 219 1.52 15.01 -15.09
N ASP A 220 1.32 16.11 -14.36
CA ASP A 220 0.58 17.30 -14.80
C ASP A 220 0.96 18.53 -13.95
N ALA A 221 1.72 19.45 -14.54
CA ALA A 221 2.20 20.65 -13.85
C ALA A 221 1.06 21.61 -13.45
N LYS A 222 -0.02 21.69 -14.24
CA LYS A 222 -1.14 22.60 -13.95
C LYS A 222 -1.96 22.10 -12.78
N VAL A 223 -2.22 20.79 -12.74
CA VAL A 223 -2.88 20.17 -11.58
C VAL A 223 -1.98 20.32 -10.35
N ALA A 224 -0.69 20.02 -10.47
CA ALA A 224 0.25 20.15 -9.36
C ALA A 224 0.28 21.56 -8.76
N GLN A 225 0.26 22.60 -9.60
CA GLN A 225 0.21 24.00 -9.14
C GLN A 225 -1.05 24.31 -8.31
N TYR A 226 -2.19 23.72 -8.64
CA TYR A 226 -3.43 23.92 -7.87
C TYR A 226 -3.31 23.36 -6.44
N PHE A 227 -2.55 22.28 -6.25
CA PHE A 227 -2.32 21.63 -4.95
C PHE A 227 -1.07 22.15 -4.23
N ASP A 228 -0.42 23.20 -4.74
CA ASP A 228 0.77 23.76 -4.11
C ASP A 228 0.50 24.29 -2.70
N GLY A 229 1.41 24.01 -1.77
CA GLY A 229 1.21 24.28 -0.34
C GLY A 229 0.07 23.49 0.32
N GLY A 230 -0.44 22.46 -0.36
CA GLY A 230 -1.50 21.57 0.12
C GLY A 230 -1.04 20.51 1.12
N SER A 231 -2.01 19.78 1.66
CA SER A 231 -1.81 18.69 2.62
C SER A 231 -1.89 17.33 1.93
N LEU A 232 -1.26 16.31 2.51
CA LEU A 232 -1.14 14.99 1.91
C LEU A 232 -1.32 13.88 2.94
N VAL A 233 -2.11 12.87 2.55
CA VAL A 233 -2.38 11.68 3.34
C VAL A 233 -1.98 10.45 2.52
N ILE A 234 -1.24 9.53 3.12
CA ILE A 234 -0.80 8.27 2.48
C ILE A 234 -1.41 7.13 3.28
N ALA A 235 -2.36 6.42 2.67
CA ALA A 235 -3.03 5.26 3.23
C ALA A 235 -2.44 4.00 2.61
N ARG A 236 -1.49 3.36 3.30
CA ARG A 236 -0.89 2.09 2.88
C ARG A 236 -1.75 0.93 3.36
N LEU A 237 -2.19 0.08 2.44
CA LEU A 237 -2.95 -1.13 2.76
C LEU A 237 -1.97 -2.29 2.92
N ALA A 238 -1.82 -2.79 4.14
CA ALA A 238 -1.04 -3.99 4.40
C ALA A 238 -1.82 -5.22 3.95
N PRO A 239 -1.18 -6.35 3.60
CA PRO A 239 -1.87 -7.52 3.05
C PRO A 239 -3.12 -7.96 3.84
N GLN A 240 -3.07 -7.90 5.17
CA GLN A 240 -4.17 -8.29 6.06
C GLN A 240 -5.41 -7.38 5.99
N ASP A 241 -5.30 -6.21 5.36
CA ASP A 241 -6.35 -5.21 5.36
C ASP A 241 -7.50 -5.57 4.40
N TYR A 242 -8.55 -4.75 4.45
CA TYR A 242 -9.59 -4.73 3.45
C TYR A 242 -9.12 -3.89 2.25
N HIS A 243 -8.88 -4.56 1.11
CA HIS A 243 -8.20 -3.97 -0.06
C HIS A 243 -9.13 -3.26 -1.05
N ARG A 244 -10.13 -2.54 -0.53
CA ARG A 244 -10.90 -1.58 -1.34
C ARG A 244 -10.73 -0.18 -0.79
N TRP A 245 -10.91 0.81 -1.66
CA TRP A 245 -10.86 2.20 -1.26
C TRP A 245 -12.19 2.90 -1.51
N HIS A 246 -12.44 3.87 -0.66
CA HIS A 246 -13.67 4.61 -0.55
C HIS A 246 -13.39 6.10 -0.69
N SER A 247 -14.42 6.85 -1.09
CA SER A 247 -14.27 8.29 -1.26
C SER A 247 -14.07 8.98 0.10
N PRO A 248 -13.02 9.80 0.27
CA PRO A 248 -12.74 10.50 1.51
C PRO A 248 -13.65 11.73 1.73
N ILE A 249 -14.38 12.17 0.70
CA ILE A 249 -15.26 13.36 0.72
C ILE A 249 -16.54 13.09 -0.08
N THR A 250 -17.58 13.89 0.14
CA THR A 250 -18.74 13.95 -0.78
C THR A 250 -18.42 14.93 -1.90
N GLY A 251 -18.66 14.56 -3.16
CA GLY A 251 -18.34 15.42 -4.29
C GLY A 251 -18.67 14.85 -5.66
N THR A 252 -18.25 15.58 -6.69
CA THR A 252 -18.45 15.20 -8.09
C THR A 252 -17.13 14.84 -8.74
N VAL A 253 -17.07 13.73 -9.47
CA VAL A 253 -15.88 13.33 -10.24
C VAL A 253 -15.63 14.33 -11.36
N ILE A 254 -14.43 14.89 -11.41
CA ILE A 254 -13.97 15.76 -12.51
C ILE A 254 -13.39 14.90 -13.63
N GLY A 255 -12.61 13.89 -13.27
CA GLY A 255 -12.04 12.92 -14.19
C GLY A 255 -10.99 12.04 -13.54
N VAL A 256 -10.61 10.98 -14.25
CA VAL A 256 -9.56 10.04 -13.84
C VAL A 256 -8.47 9.99 -14.90
N LYS A 257 -7.23 10.21 -14.50
CA LYS A 257 -6.04 10.08 -15.35
C LYS A 257 -5.28 8.82 -14.96
N LYS A 258 -5.22 7.85 -15.87
CA LYS A 258 -4.45 6.61 -15.68
C LYS A 258 -3.01 6.86 -16.15
N ILE A 259 -2.06 6.68 -15.24
CA ILE A 259 -0.64 6.91 -15.49
C ILE A 259 0.05 5.53 -15.46
N PRO A 260 0.60 5.06 -16.59
CA PRO A 260 1.38 3.83 -16.62
C PRO A 260 2.67 4.02 -15.81
N GLY A 261 3.20 2.93 -15.29
CA GLY A 261 4.42 2.95 -14.49
C GLY A 261 4.82 1.55 -14.06
N ALA A 262 5.89 1.49 -13.27
CA ALA A 262 6.41 0.26 -12.71
C ALA A 262 5.52 -0.30 -11.58
N TYR A 263 5.98 -1.37 -10.94
CA TYR A 263 5.33 -2.00 -9.79
C TYR A 263 6.36 -2.18 -8.67
N TYR A 264 6.98 -1.09 -8.25
CA TYR A 264 7.87 -1.10 -7.10
C TYR A 264 7.08 -1.29 -5.80
N THR A 265 7.73 -1.79 -4.76
CA THR A 265 7.09 -1.96 -3.45
C THR A 265 6.75 -0.61 -2.80
N VAL A 266 5.60 -0.51 -2.16
CA VAL A 266 5.18 0.67 -1.36
C VAL A 266 5.44 0.46 0.13
N ASN A 267 6.35 -0.44 0.47
CA ASN A 267 6.75 -0.68 1.84
C ASN A 267 7.46 0.56 2.42
N PRO A 268 7.21 0.93 3.70
CA PRO A 268 7.89 2.06 4.34
C PRO A 268 9.41 2.06 4.16
N GLN A 269 10.05 0.89 4.19
CA GLN A 269 11.50 0.80 3.96
C GLN A 269 11.92 1.39 2.60
N ALA A 270 11.18 1.09 1.52
CA ALA A 270 11.49 1.62 0.19
C ALA A 270 11.13 3.11 0.06
N ILE A 271 10.14 3.59 0.83
CA ILE A 271 9.69 4.99 0.81
C ILE A 271 10.66 5.89 1.63
N ASN A 272 11.15 5.36 2.77
CA ASN A 272 11.96 6.08 3.73
C ASN A 272 13.48 5.97 3.47
N GLU A 273 13.92 5.13 2.53
CA GLU A 273 15.34 4.99 2.19
C GLU A 273 15.85 6.23 1.41
N PRO A 274 16.80 7.01 1.94
CA PRO A 274 17.37 8.14 1.24
C PRO A 274 18.12 7.71 -0.02
N GLY A 275 17.85 8.38 -1.15
CA GLY A 275 18.48 8.04 -2.43
C GLY A 275 17.83 6.85 -3.15
N ALA A 276 16.76 6.27 -2.60
CA ALA A 276 15.92 5.31 -3.32
C ALA A 276 14.98 6.01 -4.31
N LEU A 277 14.30 5.21 -5.14
CA LEU A 277 13.31 5.70 -6.10
C LEU A 277 12.09 6.30 -5.40
N THR A 278 11.51 7.31 -6.04
CA THR A 278 10.20 7.84 -5.63
C THR A 278 9.09 6.90 -6.10
N VAL A 279 8.82 5.83 -5.34
CA VAL A 279 7.89 4.75 -5.71
C VAL A 279 6.49 5.25 -6.11
N PHE A 280 5.99 6.30 -5.45
CA PHE A 280 4.67 6.88 -5.77
C PHE A 280 4.61 7.57 -7.14
N CYS A 281 5.74 8.06 -7.65
CA CYS A 281 5.83 8.72 -8.96
C CYS A 281 6.19 7.75 -10.08
N GLU A 282 6.89 6.66 -9.75
CA GLU A 282 7.31 5.65 -10.74
C GLU A 282 6.25 4.58 -10.96
N ASN A 283 5.47 4.24 -9.93
CA ASN A 283 4.49 3.19 -10.05
C ASN A 283 3.28 3.57 -10.92
N ARG A 284 2.67 2.54 -11.52
CA ARG A 284 1.34 2.66 -12.13
C ARG A 284 0.36 3.23 -11.10
N ARG A 285 -0.41 4.24 -11.52
CA ARG A 285 -1.41 4.87 -10.66
C ARG A 285 -2.55 5.50 -11.45
N ASP A 286 -3.72 5.56 -10.83
CA ASP A 286 -4.89 6.27 -11.35
C ASP A 286 -5.16 7.49 -10.46
N VAL A 287 -5.12 8.68 -11.05
CA VAL A 287 -5.36 9.97 -10.37
C VAL A 287 -6.79 10.40 -10.64
N MET A 288 -7.67 10.31 -9.64
CA MET A 288 -9.01 10.88 -9.69
C MET A 288 -9.00 12.28 -9.09
N LEU A 289 -9.54 13.26 -9.82
CA LEU A 289 -9.87 14.57 -9.26
C LEU A 289 -11.37 14.62 -8.95
N MET A 290 -11.70 15.04 -7.73
CA MET A 290 -13.08 15.23 -7.27
C MET A 290 -13.28 16.68 -6.86
N ARG A 291 -14.44 17.25 -7.20
CA ARG A 291 -14.88 18.55 -6.69
C ARG A 291 -15.68 18.32 -5.40
N SER A 292 -15.18 18.84 -4.28
CA SER A 292 -15.87 18.79 -3.00
C SER A 292 -17.23 19.47 -3.07
N ALA A 293 -18.28 18.79 -2.61
CA ALA A 293 -19.62 19.37 -2.53
C ALA A 293 -19.70 20.49 -1.48
N ALA A 294 -18.92 20.39 -0.40
CA ALA A 294 -18.94 21.35 0.71
C ALA A 294 -18.19 22.65 0.38
N THR A 295 -17.06 22.57 -0.32
CA THR A 295 -16.16 23.71 -0.52
C THR A 295 -16.04 24.16 -1.97
N GLY A 296 -16.41 23.30 -2.93
CA GLY A 296 -16.19 23.52 -4.36
C GLY A 296 -14.73 23.34 -4.81
N ASN A 297 -13.79 23.09 -3.89
CA ASN A 297 -12.38 22.86 -4.22
C ASN A 297 -12.14 21.45 -4.78
N GLN A 298 -11.02 21.26 -5.47
CA GLN A 298 -10.63 19.94 -5.98
C GLN A 298 -9.83 19.17 -4.92
N VAL A 299 -10.15 17.90 -4.71
CA VAL A 299 -9.36 16.94 -3.93
C VAL A 299 -8.93 15.82 -4.86
N ALA A 300 -7.66 15.41 -4.77
CA ALA A 300 -7.16 14.29 -5.55
C ALA A 300 -7.17 13.00 -4.74
N VAL A 301 -7.71 11.93 -5.31
CA VAL A 301 -7.65 10.56 -4.78
C VAL A 301 -6.83 9.73 -5.76
N ILE A 302 -5.68 9.21 -5.33
CA ILE A 302 -4.72 8.56 -6.19
C ILE A 302 -4.56 7.11 -5.73
N ALA A 303 -5.03 6.17 -6.55
CA ALA A 303 -4.80 4.75 -6.33
C ALA A 303 -3.45 4.36 -6.95
N VAL A 304 -2.52 3.85 -6.15
CA VAL A 304 -1.17 3.46 -6.57
C VAL A 304 -1.05 1.94 -6.48
N GLY A 305 -0.78 1.30 -7.62
CA GLY A 305 -0.43 -0.13 -7.67
C GLY A 305 1.02 -0.33 -7.22
N ALA A 306 1.34 -1.50 -6.67
CA ALA A 306 2.70 -1.82 -6.23
C ALA A 306 3.09 -3.24 -6.64
N MET A 307 4.29 -3.67 -6.25
CA MET A 307 4.78 -5.01 -6.55
C MET A 307 3.76 -6.10 -6.16
N LEU A 308 3.56 -7.06 -7.08
CA LEU A 308 2.54 -8.12 -7.02
C LEU A 308 1.10 -7.62 -7.27
N VAL A 309 0.81 -6.32 -7.16
CA VAL A 309 -0.47 -5.67 -7.50
C VAL A 309 -0.40 -4.96 -8.84
N GLY A 310 -0.90 -5.62 -9.87
CA GLY A 310 -1.11 -4.98 -11.17
C GLY A 310 -2.38 -4.14 -11.26
N SER A 311 -3.43 -4.52 -10.51
CA SER A 311 -4.80 -4.22 -10.89
C SER A 311 -5.47 -3.22 -9.95
N ILE A 312 -5.56 -1.98 -10.41
CA ILE A 312 -6.49 -0.97 -9.91
C ILE A 312 -7.82 -1.20 -10.62
N LYS A 313 -8.84 -1.72 -9.90
CA LYS A 313 -10.17 -1.97 -10.47
C LYS A 313 -11.17 -0.97 -9.92
N TRP A 314 -11.67 -0.08 -10.77
CA TRP A 314 -12.77 0.82 -10.43
C TRP A 314 -14.09 0.04 -10.36
N ASN A 315 -14.95 0.41 -9.41
CA ASN A 315 -16.33 -0.03 -9.44
C ASN A 315 -17.05 0.61 -10.64
N PRO A 316 -18.07 -0.05 -11.23
CA PRO A 316 -18.77 0.45 -12.40
C PRO A 316 -19.26 1.89 -12.23
N GLY A 317 -18.93 2.76 -13.19
CA GLY A 317 -19.34 4.16 -13.22
C GLY A 317 -18.61 5.11 -12.28
N MET A 318 -17.71 4.62 -11.40
CA MET A 318 -17.01 5.49 -10.45
C MET A 318 -15.99 6.42 -11.10
N GLU A 319 -15.50 6.09 -12.29
CA GLU A 319 -14.52 6.91 -13.03
C GLU A 319 -15.15 7.91 -14.00
N GLU A 320 -16.49 7.96 -14.10
CA GLU A 320 -17.21 8.81 -15.04
C GLU A 320 -17.23 10.28 -14.60
N PRO A 321 -16.76 11.23 -15.44
CA PRO A 321 -16.92 12.65 -15.17
C PRO A 321 -18.38 13.04 -14.94
N GLY A 322 -18.64 13.83 -13.89
CA GLY A 322 -19.99 14.22 -13.48
C GLY A 322 -20.68 13.27 -12.51
N LYS A 323 -20.11 12.08 -12.24
CA LYS A 323 -20.61 11.17 -11.21
C LYS A 323 -20.57 11.83 -9.83
N GLU A 324 -21.72 11.86 -9.15
CA GLU A 324 -21.78 12.21 -7.73
C GLU A 324 -21.41 10.99 -6.88
N ILE A 325 -20.51 11.20 -5.92
CA ILE A 325 -20.01 10.19 -4.99
C ILE A 325 -20.13 10.72 -3.57
N ARG A 326 -20.63 9.90 -2.66
CA ARG A 326 -20.75 10.25 -1.23
C ARG A 326 -19.49 9.86 -0.46
N ARG A 327 -19.17 10.60 0.60
CA ARG A 327 -18.13 10.21 1.56
C ARG A 327 -18.41 8.81 2.10
N GLY A 328 -17.41 7.93 2.05
CA GLY A 328 -17.51 6.53 2.45
C GLY A 328 -18.08 5.60 1.36
N GLU A 329 -18.41 6.08 0.17
CA GLU A 329 -18.82 5.22 -0.95
C GLU A 329 -17.62 4.51 -1.58
N CYS A 330 -17.74 3.21 -1.83
CA CYS A 330 -16.65 2.39 -2.37
C CYS A 330 -16.37 2.74 -3.83
N GLN A 331 -15.15 3.17 -4.12
CA GLN A 331 -14.72 3.61 -5.45
C GLN A 331 -14.11 2.47 -6.27
N GLY A 332 -13.36 1.57 -5.62
CA GLY A 332 -12.71 0.46 -6.31
C GLY A 332 -11.95 -0.47 -5.38
N ALA A 333 -11.26 -1.44 -5.97
CA ALA A 333 -10.53 -2.49 -5.28
C ALA A 333 -9.14 -2.74 -5.87
N PHE A 334 -8.21 -3.12 -5.00
CA PHE A 334 -6.93 -3.71 -5.38
C PHE A 334 -7.04 -5.24 -5.32
N GLN A 335 -6.43 -5.91 -6.28
CA GLN A 335 -6.20 -7.36 -6.20
C GLN A 335 -4.88 -7.65 -5.47
N TYR A 336 -4.56 -8.92 -5.24
CA TYR A 336 -3.50 -9.34 -4.31
C TYR A 336 -2.15 -8.63 -4.49
N GLY A 337 -1.60 -8.11 -3.37
CA GLY A 337 -0.24 -7.57 -3.19
C GLY A 337 -0.22 -6.21 -2.44
N GLY A 338 0.86 -5.42 -2.58
CA GLY A 338 0.97 -4.08 -1.97
C GLY A 338 0.13 -3.00 -2.68
N SER A 339 -0.55 -2.14 -1.90
CA SER A 339 -1.34 -1.04 -2.46
C SER A 339 -1.33 0.19 -1.55
N THR A 340 -1.48 1.36 -2.17
CA THR A 340 -1.54 2.64 -1.46
C THR A 340 -2.59 3.53 -2.09
N VAL A 341 -3.34 4.25 -1.26
CA VAL A 341 -4.16 5.39 -1.69
C VAL A 341 -3.56 6.67 -1.14
N ILE A 342 -3.31 7.63 -2.01
CA ILE A 342 -2.85 8.97 -1.61
C ILE A 342 -4.00 9.95 -1.80
N VAL A 343 -4.30 10.74 -0.77
CA VAL A 343 -5.24 11.85 -0.87
C VAL A 343 -4.47 13.16 -0.75
N VAL A 344 -4.64 14.03 -1.75
CA VAL A 344 -4.00 15.35 -1.77
C VAL A 344 -5.09 16.42 -1.71
N TYR A 345 -4.94 17.31 -0.75
CA TYR A 345 -5.87 18.40 -0.48
C TYR A 345 -5.18 19.73 -0.84
N PRO A 346 -5.87 20.68 -1.50
CA PRO A 346 -5.28 21.98 -1.78
C PRO A 346 -5.15 22.76 -0.47
N LYS A 347 -4.32 23.81 -0.50
CA LYS A 347 -4.02 24.60 0.69
C LYS A 347 -5.29 25.08 1.40
N GLY A 348 -5.38 24.76 2.69
CA GLY A 348 -6.49 25.18 3.55
C GLY A 348 -7.78 24.38 3.38
N GLU A 349 -7.84 23.34 2.54
CA GLU A 349 -9.04 22.50 2.39
C GLU A 349 -9.33 21.65 3.62
N VAL A 350 -8.30 21.24 4.35
CA VAL A 350 -8.44 20.41 5.54
C VAL A 350 -7.43 20.82 6.60
N VAL A 351 -7.87 20.82 7.85
CA VAL A 351 -6.99 20.72 9.02
C VAL A 351 -7.01 19.25 9.46
N LEU A 352 -5.88 18.58 9.25
CA LEU A 352 -5.70 17.18 9.62
C LEU A 352 -5.73 17.03 11.14
N ASP A 353 -6.29 15.93 11.63
CA ASP A 353 -6.38 15.68 13.07
C ASP A 353 -4.98 15.60 13.70
N GLU A 354 -4.82 16.24 14.86
CA GLU A 354 -3.52 16.47 15.50
C GLU A 354 -2.78 15.18 15.84
N ASP A 355 -3.50 14.12 16.21
CA ASP A 355 -2.92 12.84 16.56
C ASP A 355 -2.27 12.16 15.35
N LEU A 356 -2.91 12.20 14.18
CA LEU A 356 -2.35 11.67 12.94
C LEU A 356 -1.09 12.42 12.52
N VAL A 357 -1.12 13.76 12.61
CA VAL A 357 0.03 14.62 12.28
C VAL A 357 1.19 14.35 13.23
N ARG A 358 0.94 14.31 14.54
CA ARG A 358 1.96 14.02 15.55
C ARG A 358 2.59 12.64 15.34
N ASN A 359 1.78 11.62 15.10
CA ASN A 359 2.28 10.26 14.86
C ASN A 359 3.18 10.22 13.61
N SER A 360 2.79 10.94 12.54
CA SER A 360 3.52 10.94 11.27
C SER A 360 4.79 11.79 11.31
N CYS A 361 4.74 12.99 11.89
CA CYS A 361 5.85 13.96 11.84
C CYS A 361 6.81 13.86 13.04
N GLU A 362 6.32 13.53 14.23
CA GLU A 362 7.13 13.52 15.44
C GLU A 362 7.57 12.10 15.82
N GLN A 363 6.68 11.12 15.66
CA GLN A 363 6.98 9.73 16.00
C GLN A 363 7.48 8.89 14.83
N ASN A 364 7.39 9.42 13.60
CA ASN A 364 7.68 8.70 12.35
C ASN A 364 6.99 7.32 12.30
N CYS A 365 5.72 7.29 12.71
CA CYS A 365 4.92 6.08 12.79
C CYS A 365 3.72 6.19 11.87
N GLU A 366 3.35 5.06 11.29
CA GLU A 366 2.03 4.93 10.69
C GLU A 366 0.96 4.81 11.78
N THR A 367 -0.27 5.15 11.43
CA THR A 367 -1.42 5.01 12.32
C THR A 367 -2.45 4.06 11.71
N LEU A 368 -2.84 3.01 12.43
CA LEU A 368 -3.88 2.09 11.98
C LEU A 368 -5.25 2.76 12.09
N VAL A 369 -5.96 2.84 10.96
CA VAL A 369 -7.29 3.42 10.84
C VAL A 369 -8.17 2.58 9.92
N GLN A 370 -9.48 2.76 10.02
CA GLN A 370 -10.46 2.10 9.17
C GLN A 370 -11.14 3.10 8.22
N VAL A 371 -11.71 2.60 7.13
CA VAL A 371 -12.60 3.36 6.25
C VAL A 371 -13.63 4.13 7.08
N GLY A 372 -13.86 5.38 6.70
CA GLY A 372 -14.90 6.21 7.30
C GLY A 372 -14.45 6.98 8.55
N TRP A 373 -13.38 6.55 9.24
CA TRP A 373 -12.85 7.31 10.38
C TRP A 373 -12.40 8.69 9.93
N ARG A 374 -12.67 9.71 10.74
CA ARG A 374 -12.30 11.09 10.43
C ARG A 374 -10.78 11.21 10.31
N VAL A 375 -10.29 11.89 9.29
CA VAL A 375 -8.85 12.21 9.11
C VAL A 375 -8.57 13.69 9.38
N GLY A 376 -9.59 14.52 9.20
CA GLY A 376 -9.53 15.95 9.44
C GLY A 376 -10.85 16.60 9.07
N ALA A 377 -10.92 17.92 9.21
CA ALA A 377 -12.08 18.69 8.77
C ALA A 377 -11.65 20.05 8.22
N LYS A 378 -12.45 20.59 7.31
CA LYS A 378 -12.38 21.99 6.92
C LYS A 378 -12.80 22.87 8.11
N GLN A 379 -11.97 23.85 8.47
CA GLN A 379 -12.29 24.88 9.46
C GLN A 379 -12.96 26.09 8.83
#